data_AF-A0A7X0E1X3-F1
#
_entry.id   AF-A0A7X0E1X3-F1
#
_cell.length_a   1.000
_cell.length_b   1.000
_cell.length_c   1.000
_cell.angle_alpha   90.00
_cell.angle_beta   90.00
_cell.angle_gamma   90.00
#
_symmetry.space_group_name_H-M   'P 1'
#
loop_
_entity.id
_entity.type
_entity.pdbx_description
1 polymer ?
#
loop_
_entity_poly.entity_id
_entity_poly.type
_entity_poly.pdbx_seq_one_letter_code
_entity_poly.pdbx_strand_id
1 'polypeptide(L)'
;MLKDLPIKKEYLLIGGIVVLLLISYQLSFKKAVQAWQMHRQLTNQLTKAGNLDYQPDYLERKGRNLDKILDLYKADTSLLRSNIISTVTVLAQKQNVRLIEVPARDAFYHTGKFMIQKLNFEGSYVDLSKFLDQLHTQEAIGMIRSVDFKLITPGSGVENDKRLTLQVYLELSTTRG
;
A
#
# COMPACT_ATOMS: atom_id res chain seq x y z
N MET A 1 43.76 -11.02 -67.84
CA MET A 1 44.97 -11.66 -68.40
C MET A 1 45.45 -12.77 -67.46
N LEU A 2 44.76 -13.92 -67.42
CA LEU A 2 45.10 -15.06 -66.57
C LEU A 2 44.70 -16.37 -67.30
N LYS A 3 45.16 -16.57 -68.54
CA LYS A 3 44.70 -17.68 -69.39
C LYS A 3 45.73 -18.79 -69.63
N ASP A 4 46.97 -18.67 -69.19
CA ASP A 4 47.99 -19.70 -69.45
C ASP A 4 48.85 -20.00 -68.22
N LEU A 5 48.33 -20.84 -67.33
CA LEU A 5 49.10 -21.52 -66.28
C LEU A 5 48.78 -23.02 -66.36
N PRO A 6 49.75 -23.91 -66.64
CA PRO A 6 49.51 -25.35 -66.82
C PRO A 6 49.41 -26.03 -65.45
N ILE A 7 48.36 -25.73 -64.70
CA ILE A 7 48.10 -26.33 -63.38
C ILE A 7 46.80 -27.12 -63.51
N LYS A 8 46.84 -28.43 -63.21
CA LYS A 8 45.63 -29.28 -63.22
C LYS A 8 44.60 -28.66 -62.26
N LYS A 9 43.35 -28.54 -62.72
CA LYS A 9 42.25 -27.86 -62.00
C LYS A 9 42.06 -28.37 -60.57
N GLU A 10 42.41 -29.64 -60.31
CA GLU A 10 42.39 -30.29 -58.99
C GLU A 10 43.34 -29.62 -57.98
N TYR A 11 44.56 -29.23 -58.38
CA TYR A 11 45.52 -28.57 -57.48
C TYR A 11 45.13 -27.11 -57.18
N LEU A 12 44.48 -26.43 -58.13
CA LEU A 12 43.97 -25.07 -57.91
C LEU A 12 42.84 -25.06 -56.87
N LEU A 13 41.99 -26.10 -56.89
CA LEU A 13 40.88 -26.27 -55.95
C LEU A 13 41.40 -26.55 -54.53
N ILE A 14 42.41 -27.42 -54.41
CA ILE A 14 43.08 -27.71 -53.13
C ILE A 14 43.76 -26.46 -52.58
N GLY A 15 44.46 -25.69 -53.41
CA GLY A 15 45.06 -24.42 -53.01
C GLY A 15 44.04 -23.40 -52.50
N GLY A 16 42.89 -23.29 -53.18
CA GLY A 16 41.80 -22.41 -52.75
C GLY A 16 41.20 -22.81 -51.39
N ILE A 17 41.02 -24.11 -51.15
CA ILE A 17 40.52 -24.63 -49.87
C ILE A 17 41.51 -24.32 -48.74
N VAL A 18 42.81 -24.52 -48.96
CA VAL A 18 43.83 -24.24 -47.93
C VAL A 18 43.86 -22.76 -47.57
N VAL A 19 43.79 -21.86 -48.56
CA VAL A 19 43.72 -20.40 -48.31
C VAL A 19 42.45 -20.03 -47.55
N LEU A 20 41.31 -20.62 -47.91
CA LEU A 20 40.04 -20.36 -47.23
C LEU A 20 40.04 -20.85 -45.77
N LEU A 21 40.67 -21.98 -45.50
CA LEU A 21 40.85 -22.53 -44.15
C LEU A 21 41.74 -21.62 -43.28
N LEU A 22 42.83 -21.10 -43.85
CA LEU A 22 43.72 -20.16 -43.16
C LEU A 22 43.02 -18.84 -42.82
N ILE A 23 42.23 -18.30 -43.76
CA ILE A 23 41.46 -17.08 -43.53
C ILE A 23 40.37 -17.32 -42.47
N SER A 24 39.66 -18.45 -42.55
CA SER A 24 38.61 -18.80 -41.59
C SER A 24 39.17 -18.94 -40.17
N TYR A 25 40.35 -19.56 -40.03
CA TYR A 25 41.05 -19.68 -38.76
C TYR A 25 41.43 -18.31 -38.17
N GLN A 26 42.01 -17.43 -38.99
CA GLN A 26 42.47 -16.13 -38.54
C GLN A 26 41.31 -15.18 -38.17
N LEU A 27 40.19 -15.25 -38.90
CA LEU A 27 39.03 -14.38 -38.66
C LEU A 27 38.22 -14.82 -37.43
N SER A 28 38.00 -16.13 -37.28
CA SER A 28 37.15 -16.68 -36.21
C SER A 28 37.78 -16.46 -34.83
N PHE A 29 39.08 -16.69 -34.70
CA PHE A 29 39.79 -16.50 -33.43
C PHE A 29 39.84 -15.02 -33.01
N LYS A 30 40.10 -14.12 -33.96
CA LYS A 30 40.16 -12.68 -33.69
C LYS A 30 38.81 -12.13 -33.21
N LYS A 31 37.71 -12.58 -33.82
CA LYS A 31 36.35 -12.18 -33.45
C LYS A 31 35.92 -12.76 -32.10
N ALA A 32 36.26 -14.02 -31.83
CA ALA A 32 35.96 -14.66 -30.54
C ALA A 32 36.66 -13.96 -29.38
N VAL A 33 37.94 -13.62 -29.52
CA VAL A 33 38.70 -12.89 -28.47
C VAL A 33 38.14 -11.48 -28.26
N GLN A 34 37.77 -10.78 -29.33
CA GLN A 34 37.18 -9.44 -29.23
C GLN A 34 35.82 -9.45 -28.51
N ALA A 35 34.96 -10.43 -28.82
CA ALA A 35 33.68 -10.60 -28.14
C ALA A 35 33.86 -10.94 -26.65
N TRP A 36 34.84 -11.78 -26.32
CA TRP A 36 35.16 -12.14 -24.94
C TRP A 36 35.66 -10.93 -24.13
N GLN A 37 36.55 -10.12 -24.70
CA GLN A 37 37.04 -8.89 -24.06
C GLN A 37 35.91 -7.88 -23.83
N MET A 38 35.03 -7.71 -24.81
CA MET A 38 33.89 -6.80 -24.71
C MET A 38 32.88 -7.25 -23.64
N HIS A 39 32.59 -8.55 -23.58
CA HIS A 39 31.75 -9.11 -22.52
C HIS A 39 32.37 -8.87 -21.13
N ARG A 40 33.67 -9.12 -20.98
CA ARG A 40 34.38 -8.88 -19.72
C ARG A 40 34.38 -7.41 -19.31
N GLN A 41 34.51 -6.48 -20.26
CA GLN A 41 34.42 -5.05 -19.99
C GLN A 41 33.02 -4.62 -19.56
N LEU A 42 31.98 -5.09 -20.25
CA LEU A 42 30.57 -4.81 -19.91
C LEU A 42 30.21 -5.36 -18.53
N THR A 43 30.62 -6.59 -18.21
CA THR A 43 30.37 -7.20 -16.90
C THR A 43 31.09 -6.46 -15.76
N ASN A 44 32.32 -5.97 -16.01
CA ASN A 44 33.06 -5.15 -15.05
C ASN A 44 32.43 -3.76 -14.85
N GLN A 45 31.82 -3.19 -15.89
CA GLN A 45 31.07 -1.93 -15.79
C GLN A 45 29.75 -2.13 -15.04
N LEU A 46 29.04 -3.24 -15.29
CA LEU A 46 27.81 -3.59 -14.56
C LEU A 46 28.07 -3.81 -13.06
N THR A 47 29.15 -4.51 -12.69
CA THR A 47 29.49 -4.73 -11.28
C THR A 47 29.93 -3.44 -10.57
N LYS A 48 30.58 -2.50 -11.29
CA LYS A 48 30.86 -1.17 -10.74
C LYS A 48 29.60 -0.31 -10.60
N ALA A 49 28.65 -0.42 -11.53
CA ALA A 49 27.38 0.31 -11.49
C ALA A 49 26.39 -0.27 -10.45
N GLY A 50 26.33 -1.59 -10.29
CA GLY A 50 25.42 -2.27 -9.35
C GLY A 50 25.72 -2.00 -7.88
N ASN A 51 26.96 -1.60 -7.54
CA ASN A 51 27.34 -1.22 -6.17
C ASN A 51 26.98 0.24 -5.81
N LEU A 52 26.55 1.06 -6.77
CA LEU A 52 26.19 2.47 -6.53
C LEU A 52 24.71 2.68 -6.23
N ASP A 53 23.83 1.76 -6.65
CA ASP A 53 22.37 1.95 -6.64
C ASP A 53 21.61 1.14 -5.57
N TYR A 54 22.31 0.27 -4.84
CA TYR A 54 21.73 -0.52 -3.73
C TYR A 54 22.35 -0.09 -2.39
N GLN A 55 21.89 1.04 -1.85
CA GLN A 55 22.15 1.43 -0.45
C GLN A 55 20.99 0.98 0.44
N PRO A 56 21.00 -0.27 0.96
CA PRO A 56 19.94 -0.77 1.84
C PRO A 56 19.77 0.11 3.09
N ASP A 57 20.86 0.67 3.61
CA ASP A 57 20.81 1.57 4.79
C ASP A 57 20.00 2.86 4.52
N TYR A 58 20.03 3.39 3.29
CA TYR A 58 19.24 4.57 2.95
C TYR A 58 17.74 4.24 2.87
N LEU A 59 17.39 3.07 2.32
CA LEU A 59 16.01 2.58 2.29
C LEU A 59 15.49 2.24 3.69
N GLU A 60 16.31 1.63 4.55
CA GLU A 60 15.97 1.36 5.95
C GLU A 60 15.79 2.63 6.77
N ARG A 61 16.62 3.66 6.54
CA ARG A 61 16.48 4.97 7.19
C ARG A 61 15.19 5.66 6.75
N LYS A 62 14.83 5.57 5.47
CA LYS A 62 13.53 6.07 4.97
C LYS A 62 12.36 5.29 5.56
N GLY A 63 12.46 3.96 5.63
CA GLY A 63 11.46 3.09 6.24
C GLY A 63 11.22 3.45 7.71
N ARG A 64 12.29 3.52 8.51
CA ARG A 64 12.21 3.91 9.93
C ARG A 64 11.63 5.31 10.15
N ASN A 65 11.88 6.26 9.24
CA ASN A 65 11.29 7.59 9.34
C ASN A 65 9.79 7.58 9.02
N LEU A 66 9.39 6.82 7.99
CA LEU A 66 7.98 6.62 7.66
C LEU A 66 7.23 5.92 8.81
N ASP A 67 7.82 4.90 9.42
CA ASP A 67 7.23 4.20 10.57
C ASP A 67 6.99 5.14 11.76
N LYS A 68 7.96 6.01 12.07
CA LYS A 68 7.81 7.03 13.11
C LYS A 68 6.68 8.02 12.81
N ILE A 69 6.58 8.49 11.57
CA ILE A 69 5.49 9.39 11.15
C ILE A 69 4.14 8.67 11.27
N LEU A 70 4.06 7.41 10.85
CA LEU A 70 2.85 6.59 10.97
C LEU A 70 2.46 6.36 12.43
N ASP A 71 3.42 6.11 13.31
CA ASP A 71 3.15 5.87 14.73
C ASP A 71 2.70 7.13 15.46
N LEU A 72 3.30 8.28 15.16
CA LEU A 72 2.81 9.58 15.65
C LEU A 72 1.39 9.86 15.15
N TYR A 73 1.12 9.64 13.87
CA TYR A 73 -0.21 9.80 13.29
C TYR A 73 -1.24 8.86 13.92
N LYS A 74 -0.88 7.59 14.18
CA LYS A 74 -1.75 6.62 14.87
C LYS A 74 -2.04 7.06 16.30
N ALA A 75 -1.04 7.53 17.03
CA ALA A 75 -1.19 8.00 18.41
C ALA A 75 -2.16 9.20 18.47
N ASP A 76 -1.94 10.21 17.63
CA ASP A 76 -2.81 11.39 17.54
C ASP A 76 -4.25 11.02 17.14
N THR A 77 -4.41 10.15 16.14
CA THR A 77 -5.73 9.67 15.70
C THR A 77 -6.43 8.87 16.81
N SER A 78 -5.68 8.09 17.60
CA SER A 78 -6.23 7.32 18.71
C SER A 78 -6.67 8.23 19.87
N LEU A 79 -5.90 9.26 20.18
CA LEU A 79 -6.25 10.27 21.19
C LEU A 79 -7.47 11.08 20.77
N LEU A 80 -7.52 11.56 19.52
CA LEU A 80 -8.67 12.26 18.95
C LEU A 80 -9.94 11.41 19.04
N ARG A 81 -9.85 10.14 18.62
CA ARG A 81 -10.98 9.21 18.70
C ARG A 81 -11.44 9.00 20.13
N SER A 82 -10.51 8.78 21.06
CA SER A 82 -10.83 8.55 22.47
C SER A 82 -11.54 9.76 23.09
N ASN A 83 -11.08 10.98 22.77
CA ASN A 83 -11.73 12.21 23.20
C ASN A 83 -13.15 12.33 22.66
N ILE A 84 -13.37 12.06 21.36
CA ILE A 84 -14.70 12.15 20.75
C ILE A 84 -15.65 11.11 21.34
N ILE A 85 -15.22 9.86 21.49
CA ILE A 85 -16.02 8.81 22.13
C ILE A 85 -16.39 9.23 23.56
N SER A 86 -15.43 9.76 24.33
CA SER A 86 -15.69 10.24 25.69
C SER A 86 -16.73 11.37 25.70
N THR A 87 -16.58 12.39 24.86
CA THR A 87 -17.53 13.50 24.76
C THR A 87 -18.93 13.02 24.37
N VAL A 88 -19.03 12.15 23.36
CA VAL A 88 -20.31 11.60 22.91
C VAL A 88 -20.94 10.72 23.99
N THR A 89 -20.15 9.96 24.76
CA THR A 89 -20.64 9.14 25.87
C THR A 89 -21.21 10.00 26.99
N VAL A 90 -20.52 11.10 27.35
CA VAL A 90 -21.03 12.07 28.34
C VAL A 90 -22.34 12.70 27.87
N LEU A 91 -22.44 13.04 26.58
CA LEU A 91 -23.67 13.56 25.99
C LEU A 91 -24.82 12.53 26.05
N ALA A 92 -24.53 11.27 25.73
CA ALA A 92 -25.50 10.19 25.79
C ALA A 92 -26.03 9.97 27.21
N GLN A 93 -25.14 9.97 28.21
CA GLN A 93 -25.52 9.83 29.62
C GLN A 93 -26.47 10.95 30.10
N LYS A 94 -26.24 12.20 29.66
CA LYS A 94 -27.14 13.33 29.98
C LYS A 94 -28.56 13.13 29.44
N GLN A 95 -28.72 12.35 28.37
CA GLN A 95 -30.01 12.04 27.74
C GLN A 95 -30.56 10.66 28.11
N ASN A 96 -30.03 10.00 29.15
CA ASN A 96 -30.41 8.62 29.53
C ASN A 96 -30.19 7.57 28.43
N VAL A 97 -29.31 7.87 27.47
CA VAL A 97 -28.95 6.97 26.37
C VAL A 97 -27.68 6.21 26.76
N ARG A 98 -27.65 4.89 26.52
CA ARG A 98 -26.52 4.02 26.85
C ARG A 98 -25.70 3.69 25.61
N LEU A 99 -24.38 3.86 25.67
CA LEU A 99 -23.50 3.36 24.62
C LEU A 99 -23.37 1.83 24.76
N ILE A 100 -23.80 1.08 23.74
CA ILE A 100 -23.80 -0.39 23.74
C ILE A 100 -22.46 -0.90 23.23
N GLU A 101 -21.98 -0.32 22.13
CA GLU A 101 -20.86 -0.87 21.40
C GLU A 101 -20.13 0.21 20.59
N VAL A 102 -18.80 0.14 20.65
CA VAL A 102 -17.89 0.84 19.75
C VAL A 102 -17.21 -0.23 18.90
N PRO A 103 -17.78 -0.61 17.75
CA PRO A 103 -17.18 -1.64 16.91
C PRO A 103 -15.74 -1.26 16.52
N ALA A 104 -14.88 -2.29 16.48
CA ALA A 104 -13.50 -2.13 16.05
C ALA A 104 -13.44 -1.63 14.61
N ARG A 105 -12.37 -0.89 14.29
CA ARG A 105 -12.18 -0.21 12.99
C ARG A 105 -12.42 -1.15 11.81
N ASP A 106 -13.38 -0.82 10.97
CA ASP A 106 -13.51 -1.43 9.65
C ASP A 106 -12.46 -0.84 8.70
N ALA A 107 -11.54 -1.68 8.21
CA ALA A 107 -10.45 -1.26 7.32
C ALA A 107 -10.96 -0.59 6.01
N PHE A 108 -12.21 -0.85 5.62
CA PHE A 108 -12.83 -0.31 4.41
C PHE A 108 -13.23 1.17 4.50
N TYR A 109 -13.36 1.76 5.69
CA TYR A 109 -13.82 3.15 5.85
C TYR A 109 -12.73 4.16 6.22
N HIS A 110 -11.47 3.81 5.95
CA HIS A 110 -10.32 4.67 6.23
C HIS A 110 -9.74 5.19 4.91
N THR A 111 -9.97 6.47 4.61
CA THR A 111 -9.16 7.18 3.62
C THR A 111 -8.14 8.03 4.38
N GLY A 112 -6.99 8.33 3.79
CA GLY A 112 -5.92 9.08 4.46
C GLY A 112 -6.28 10.48 4.98
N LYS A 113 -7.51 10.96 4.74
CA LYS A 113 -8.04 12.26 5.20
C LYS A 113 -9.22 12.17 6.17
N PHE A 114 -9.97 11.07 6.15
CA PHE A 114 -11.21 10.93 6.92
C PHE A 114 -11.33 9.52 7.51
N MET A 115 -11.74 9.47 8.78
CA MET A 115 -12.01 8.22 9.49
C MET A 115 -13.49 8.17 9.85
N ILE A 116 -14.20 7.12 9.42
CA ILE A 116 -15.60 6.91 9.83
C ILE A 116 -15.62 6.01 11.07
N GLN A 117 -16.22 6.51 12.15
CA GLN A 117 -16.43 5.78 13.39
C GLN A 117 -17.91 5.46 13.55
N LYS A 118 -18.23 4.17 13.67
CA LYS A 118 -19.56 3.70 14.03
C LYS A 118 -19.71 3.64 15.54
N LEU A 119 -20.85 4.11 16.06
CA LEU A 119 -21.23 4.06 17.47
C LEU A 119 -22.68 3.56 17.59
N ASN A 120 -22.93 2.63 18.51
CA ASN A 120 -24.26 2.05 18.75
C ASN A 120 -24.79 2.48 20.13
N PHE A 121 -26.00 3.05 20.16
CA PHE A 121 -26.64 3.57 21.38
C PHE A 121 -28.00 2.91 21.63
N GLU A 122 -28.32 2.65 22.90
CA GLU A 122 -29.60 2.13 23.38
C GLU A 122 -30.40 3.21 24.09
N GLY A 123 -31.71 3.22 23.88
CA GLY A 123 -32.61 4.07 24.66
C GLY A 123 -34.04 4.04 24.14
N SER A 124 -34.89 4.84 24.77
CA SER A 124 -36.22 5.15 24.23
C SER A 124 -36.07 5.94 22.92
N TYR A 125 -37.03 5.79 22.00
CA TYR A 125 -37.04 6.54 20.73
C TYR A 125 -36.96 8.06 20.95
N VAL A 126 -37.66 8.56 21.98
CA VAL A 126 -37.68 9.99 22.33
C VAL A 126 -36.29 10.47 22.77
N ASP A 127 -35.63 9.68 23.61
CA ASP A 127 -34.32 10.01 24.17
C ASP A 127 -33.23 9.92 23.09
N LEU A 128 -33.30 8.91 22.22
CA LEU A 128 -32.41 8.76 21.06
C LEU A 128 -32.57 9.91 20.06
N SER A 129 -33.80 10.37 19.84
CA SER A 129 -34.06 11.51 18.94
C SER A 129 -33.51 12.83 19.51
N LYS A 130 -33.72 13.08 20.81
CA LYS A 130 -33.13 14.24 21.50
C LYS A 130 -31.61 14.19 21.51
N PHE A 131 -31.04 13.01 21.76
CA PHE A 131 -29.61 12.79 21.69
C PHE A 131 -29.07 13.08 20.28
N LEU A 132 -29.73 12.62 19.23
CA LEU A 132 -29.32 12.88 17.85
C LEU A 132 -29.35 14.37 17.50
N ASP A 133 -30.37 15.10 17.94
CA ASP A 133 -30.48 16.55 17.75
C ASP A 133 -29.35 17.31 18.45
N GLN A 134 -29.04 16.92 19.70
CA GLN A 134 -27.91 17.49 20.43
C GLN A 134 -26.56 17.11 19.80
N LEU A 135 -26.43 15.89 19.31
CA LEU A 135 -25.24 15.41 18.63
C LEU A 135 -24.98 16.26 17.37
N HIS A 136 -26.02 16.55 16.58
CA HIS A 136 -25.88 17.38 15.38
C HIS A 136 -25.49 18.83 15.70
N THR A 137 -25.91 19.35 16.86
CA THR A 137 -25.63 20.74 17.28
C THR A 137 -24.26 20.90 17.94
N GLN A 138 -23.63 19.80 18.36
CA GLN A 138 -22.35 19.84 19.07
C GLN A 138 -21.19 20.09 18.11
N GLU A 139 -20.54 21.24 18.26
CA GLU A 139 -19.29 21.53 17.55
C GLU A 139 -18.15 20.63 18.09
N ALA A 140 -17.21 20.25 17.23
CA ALA A 140 -16.00 19.45 17.52
C ALA A 140 -16.11 17.91 17.63
N ILE A 141 -17.27 17.29 17.38
CA ILE A 141 -17.40 15.80 17.37
C ILE A 141 -17.33 15.15 15.97
N GLY A 142 -17.11 15.95 14.92
CA GLY A 142 -17.10 15.49 13.53
C GLY A 142 -18.45 15.66 12.83
N MET A 143 -18.59 15.10 11.62
CA MET A 143 -19.81 15.20 10.81
C MET A 143 -20.60 13.88 10.84
N ILE A 144 -21.90 13.94 11.06
CA ILE A 144 -22.77 12.76 10.99
C ILE A 144 -22.99 12.41 9.52
N ARG A 145 -22.61 11.20 9.10
CA ARG A 145 -22.75 10.71 7.72
C ARG A 145 -24.04 9.96 7.49
N SER A 146 -24.39 9.11 8.44
CA SER A 146 -25.60 8.32 8.41
C SER A 146 -26.02 7.91 9.81
N VAL A 147 -27.31 7.67 9.94
CA VAL A 147 -27.97 7.30 11.18
C VAL A 147 -28.99 6.23 10.85
N ASP A 148 -28.95 5.11 11.56
CA ASP A 148 -29.89 4.01 11.40
C ASP A 148 -30.51 3.63 12.73
N PHE A 149 -31.84 3.55 12.77
CA PHE A 149 -32.57 2.95 13.89
C PHE A 149 -32.79 1.46 13.62
N LYS A 150 -32.40 0.60 14.54
CA LYS A 150 -32.56 -0.86 14.44
C LYS A 150 -33.12 -1.42 15.74
N LEU A 151 -34.02 -2.39 15.62
CA LEU A 151 -34.41 -3.23 16.73
C LEU A 151 -33.44 -4.41 16.77
N ILE A 152 -32.61 -4.47 17.81
CA ILE A 152 -31.70 -5.60 18.02
C ILE A 152 -32.24 -6.47 19.16
N THR A 153 -32.01 -7.77 19.04
CA THR A 153 -32.21 -8.72 20.13
C THR A 153 -30.83 -9.00 20.71
N PRO A 154 -30.54 -8.64 21.97
CA PRO A 154 -29.24 -8.92 22.58
C PRO A 154 -29.01 -10.43 22.56
N GLY A 155 -27.82 -10.85 22.15
CA GLY A 155 -27.43 -12.25 21.94
C GLY A 155 -27.31 -13.03 23.24
N SER A 156 -28.43 -13.30 23.90
CA SER A 156 -28.53 -14.08 25.12
C SER A 156 -29.96 -14.60 25.30
N GLY A 157 -30.36 -15.60 24.50
CA GLY A 157 -31.41 -16.59 24.78
C GLY A 157 -32.82 -16.15 25.22
N VAL A 158 -33.11 -14.86 25.34
CA VAL A 158 -34.40 -14.34 25.83
C VAL A 158 -35.12 -13.70 24.65
N GLU A 159 -36.05 -14.45 24.09
CA GLU A 159 -36.77 -14.20 22.84
C GLU A 159 -37.62 -12.91 22.82
N ASN A 160 -37.68 -12.16 23.93
CA ASN A 160 -38.58 -11.01 24.12
C ASN A 160 -37.92 -9.67 24.50
N ASP A 161 -36.58 -9.57 24.62
CA ASP A 161 -35.92 -8.30 24.95
C ASP A 161 -35.48 -7.54 23.69
N LYS A 162 -36.45 -7.08 22.87
CA LYS A 162 -36.15 -6.26 21.69
C LYS A 162 -35.81 -4.84 22.15
N ARG A 163 -34.57 -4.40 21.88
CA ARG A 163 -34.09 -3.08 22.25
C ARG A 163 -33.92 -2.21 21.02
N LEU A 164 -34.38 -0.97 21.12
CA LEU A 164 -34.17 0.02 20.08
C LEU A 164 -32.74 0.54 20.17
N THR A 165 -32.03 0.48 19.05
CA THR A 165 -30.65 0.92 18.92
C THR A 165 -30.51 1.95 17.81
N LEU A 166 -29.78 3.02 18.11
CA LEU A 166 -29.34 4.02 17.16
C LEU A 166 -27.90 3.73 16.75
N GLN A 167 -27.67 3.48 15.47
CA GLN A 167 -26.33 3.37 14.89
C GLN A 167 -25.99 4.71 14.24
N VAL A 168 -24.91 5.34 14.69
CA VAL A 168 -24.42 6.61 14.14
C VAL A 168 -23.06 6.38 13.49
N TYR A 169 -22.90 6.90 12.28
CA TYR A 169 -21.62 6.92 11.56
C TYR A 169 -21.08 8.34 11.57
N LEU A 170 -20.02 8.57 12.33
CA LEU A 170 -19.35 9.86 12.47
C LEU A 170 -18.11 9.91 11.58
N GLU A 171 -18.02 10.92 10.73
CA GLU A 171 -16.81 11.25 9.97
C GLU A 171 -15.93 12.19 10.80
N LEU A 172 -14.70 11.75 11.01
CA LEU A 172 -13.67 12.47 11.74
C LEU A 172 -12.66 13.00 10.73
N SER A 173 -12.60 14.32 10.56
CA SER A 173 -11.57 14.96 9.74
C SER A 173 -10.24 14.95 10.49
N THR A 174 -9.22 14.30 9.92
CA THR A 174 -7.87 14.28 10.52
C THR A 174 -7.05 15.53 10.20
N THR A 175 -7.60 16.46 9.42
CA THR A 175 -6.94 17.70 9.02
C THR A 175 -6.97 18.72 10.15
N ARG A 176 -5.84 18.81 10.87
CA ARG A 176 -5.41 20.11 11.42
C ARG A 176 -4.92 20.96 10.25
N GLY A 177 -5.58 22.11 10.06
CA GLY A 177 -4.92 23.29 9.48
C GLY A 177 -3.97 23.88 10.50
#